data_AF-A0A6V7JQ44-F1
#
_entry.id   AF-A0A6V7JQ44-F1
#
_cell.length_a   1.000
_cell.length_b   1.000
_cell.length_c   1.000
_cell.angle_alpha   90.00
_cell.angle_beta   90.00
_cell.angle_gamma   90.00
#
_symmetry.space_group_name_H-M   'P 1'
#
loop_
_entity.id
_entity.type
_entity.pdbx_description
1 polymer ?
#
loop_
_entity_poly.entity_id
_entity_poly.type
_entity_poly.pdbx_seq_one_letter_code
_entity_poly.pdbx_strand_id
1 'polypeptide(L)' 'LCAHPGFHCVQRSRTISLVRRKWSEMCWEAVTKEIASGCDCMWPVSTLGDITAHY' A
#
# COMPACT_ATOMS: atom_id res chain seq x y z
N LEU A 1 -0.87 -4.65 14.10
CA LEU A 1 -1.23 -3.76 15.22
C LEU A 1 -0.14 -2.70 15.32
N CYS A 2 -0.49 -1.42 15.46
CA CYS A 2 0.52 -0.36 15.64
C CYS A 2 1.07 -0.36 17.07
N ALA A 3 2.36 -0.09 17.21
CA ALA A 3 3.01 -0.08 18.53
C ALA A 3 2.54 1.10 19.40
N HIS A 4 2.21 2.24 18.78
CA HIS A 4 1.70 3.40 19.48
C HIS A 4 0.17 3.46 19.41
N PRO A 5 -0.54 3.58 20.55
CA PRO A 5 -1.99 3.76 20.56
C PRO A 5 -2.38 5.07 19.86
N GLY A 6 -3.50 5.04 19.12
CA GLY A 6 -3.97 6.18 18.31
C GLY A 6 -3.43 6.23 16.87
N PHE A 7 -2.38 5.45 16.55
CA PHE A 7 -1.90 5.30 15.17
C PHE A 7 -2.61 4.15 14.47
N HIS A 8 -2.95 4.37 13.20
CA HIS A 8 -3.66 3.38 12.38
C HIS A 8 -2.76 2.85 11.27
N CYS A 9 -2.94 1.57 10.94
CA CYS A 9 -2.26 0.89 9.85
C CYS A 9 -2.86 1.39 8.52
N VAL A 10 -2.14 2.27 7.84
CA VAL A 10 -2.48 2.79 6.51
C VAL A 10 -1.80 1.92 5.46
N GLN A 11 -2.61 1.27 4.63
CA GLN A 11 -2.14 0.35 3.59
C GLN A 11 -1.22 1.08 2.61
N ARG A 12 -0.01 0.55 2.42
CA ARG A 12 0.88 0.95 1.34
C ARG A 12 0.63 0.10 0.10
N SER A 13 0.51 0.78 -1.02
CA SER A 13 0.57 0.18 -2.33
C SER A 13 1.95 0.32 -2.93
N ARG A 14 2.36 -0.65 -3.74
CA ARG A 14 3.56 -0.56 -4.59
C ARG A 14 3.22 -1.00 -6.00
N THR A 15 3.72 -0.22 -6.95
CA THR A 15 3.70 -0.58 -8.37
C THR A 15 4.82 -1.57 -8.66
N ILE A 16 4.48 -2.74 -9.18
CA ILE A 16 5.42 -3.77 -9.60
C ILE A 16 5.31 -4.01 -11.10
N SER A 17 6.45 -4.31 -11.71
CA SER A 17 6.54 -4.72 -13.12
C SER A 17 6.71 -6.23 -13.20
N LEU A 18 5.84 -6.87 -13.96
CA LEU A 18 5.76 -8.30 -14.17
C LEU A 18 5.93 -8.60 -15.66
N VAL A 19 6.38 -9.81 -15.97
CA VAL A 19 6.36 -10.33 -17.34
C VAL A 19 5.48 -11.57 -17.34
N ARG A 20 4.43 -11.57 -18.16
CA ARG A 20 3.50 -12.71 -18.29
C ARG A 20 3.54 -13.27 -19.70
N ARG A 21 3.23 -14.55 -19.85
CA ARG A 21 3.06 -15.21 -21.15
C ARG A 21 1.74 -15.96 -21.16
N LYS A 22 0.92 -15.77 -22.20
CA LYS A 22 -0.29 -16.56 -22.39
C LYS A 22 0.09 -17.98 -22.81
N TRP A 23 -0.67 -18.97 -22.37
CA TRP A 23 -0.42 -20.38 -22.71
C TRP A 23 -0.42 -20.63 -24.23
N SER A 24 -1.32 -19.96 -24.96
CA SER A 24 -1.49 -20.10 -26.41
C SER A 24 -0.46 -19.33 -27.25
N GLU A 25 0.34 -18.44 -26.64
CA GLU A 25 1.27 -17.55 -27.36
C GLU A 25 2.71 -17.83 -26.94
N MET A 26 3.66 -17.48 -27.81
CA MET A 26 5.10 -17.61 -27.51
C MET A 26 5.73 -16.30 -27.02
N CYS A 27 5.03 -15.17 -27.15
CA CYS A 27 5.53 -13.86 -26.76
C CYS A 27 5.30 -13.58 -25.26
N TRP A 28 6.26 -12.88 -24.66
CA TRP A 28 6.16 -12.35 -23.31
C TRP A 28 5.64 -10.91 -23.35
N GLU A 29 4.71 -10.60 -22.46
CA GLU A 29 4.12 -9.27 -22.30
C GLU A 29 4.56 -8.67 -20.97
N ALA A 30 5.04 -7.43 -20.99
CA ALA A 30 5.29 -6.66 -19.77
C ALA A 30 3.95 -6.10 -19.24
N VAL A 31 3.71 -6.27 -17.94
CA VAL A 31 2.49 -5.82 -17.27
C VAL A 31 2.86 -5.16 -15.95
N THR A 32 2.24 -4.02 -15.68
CA THR A 32 2.40 -3.31 -14.41
C THR A 32 1.16 -3.52 -13.56
N LYS A 33 1.35 -3.78 -12.26
CA LYS A 33 0.26 -3.92 -11.29
C LYS A 33 0.57 -3.17 -10.01
N GLU A 34 -0.46 -2.61 -9.41
CA GLU A 34 -0.40 -2.07 -8.06
C GLU A 34 -0.78 -3.19 -7.07
N ILE A 35 0.07 -3.42 -6.07
CA ILE A 35 -0.13 -4.45 -5.06
C ILE A 35 -0.01 -3.89 -3.64
N ALA A 36 -0.75 -4.49 -2.71
CA ALA A 36 -0.56 -4.30 -1.28
C ALA A 36 0.88 -4.71 -0.88
N SER A 37 1.67 -3.77 -0.36
CA SER A 37 3.09 -4.01 0.01
C SER A 37 3.35 -4.02 1.50
N GLY A 38 2.41 -3.55 2.32
CA GLY A 38 2.55 -3.45 3.78
C GLY A 38 1.66 -2.35 4.33
N CYS A 39 1.86 -1.96 5.59
CA CYS A 39 1.24 -0.76 6.12
C CYS A 39 2.19 0.06 6.97
N ASP A 40 1.95 1.36 6.98
CA ASP A 40 2.58 2.26 7.95
C ASP A 40 1.62 2.55 9.08
N CYS A 41 2.19 2.72 10.26
CA CYS A 41 1.46 3.35 11.36
C CYS A 41 1.51 4.85 11.19
N MET A 42 0.38 5.45 10.86
CA MET A 42 0.24 6.90 10.68
C MET A 42 -0.90 7.44 11.54
N TRP A 43 -0.82 8.74 11.84
CA TRP A 43 -1.88 9.47 12.51
C TRP A 43 -3.11 9.60 11.58
N PRO A 44 -4.29 9.11 11.97
CA PRO A 44 -5.46 9.10 11.10
C PRO A 44 -6.18 10.46 11.11
N VAL A 45 -5.68 11.42 10.35
CA VAL A 45 -6.23 12.80 10.32
C VAL A 45 -7.73 12.82 10.02
N SER A 46 -8.22 11.90 9.19
CA SER A 46 -9.64 11.79 8.83
C SER A 46 -10.57 11.42 9.99
N THR A 47 -10.07 10.74 11.03
CA THR A 47 -10.87 10.30 12.18
C THR A 47 -10.54 11.06 13.46
N LEU A 48 -9.30 11.49 13.65
CA LEU A 48 -8.82 12.13 14.89
C LEU A 48 -8.46 13.62 14.74
N GLY A 49 -8.59 14.18 13.53
CA GLY A 49 -8.22 15.57 13.25
C GLY A 49 -6.72 15.78 13.16
N ASP A 50 -6.28 17.04 13.20
CA ASP A 50 -4.84 17.37 13.12
C ASP A 50 -4.09 16.86 14.38
N ILE A 51 -2.90 16.31 14.18
CA ILE A 51 -2.05 15.82 15.29
C ILE A 51 -1.58 16.95 16.21
N THR A 52 -1.50 18.19 15.71
CA THR A 52 -1.11 19.38 16.48
C THR A 52 -2.09 19.73 17.60
N ALA A 53 -3.33 19.23 17.57
CA ALA A 53 -4.26 19.38 18.68
C ALA A 53 -3.99 18.40 19.84
N HIS A 54 -3.12 17.40 19.63
CA HIS A 54 -2.82 16.33 20.58
C HIS A 54 -1.37 16.38 21.10
N TYR A 55 -0.59 17.41 20.72
CA TYR A 55 0.78 17.67 21.15
C TYR A 55 0.95 19.15 21.54
#